data_AF-A0A4Y7ILQ7-F1
#
_entry.id   AF-A0A4Y7ILQ7-F1
#
_cell.length_a   1.000
_cell.length_b   1.000
_cell.length_c   1.000
_cell.angle_alpha   90.00
_cell.angle_beta   90.00
_cell.angle_gamma   90.00
#
_symmetry.space_group_name_H-M   'P 1'
#
loop_
_entity.id
_entity.type
_entity.pdbx_description
1 polymer ?
#
loop_
_entity_poly.entity_id
_entity_poly.type
_entity_poly.pdbx_seq_one_letter_code
_entity_poly.pdbx_strand_id
1 'polypeptide(L)'
;MGTLTIESLSHMFTELQTNYKDEYKLCNLSCIACSYALPLLIRVFQGWNPLQNVLHGLQLMASWKNLLQRDDPFDYSDDVSPYTQLVMEVVFPAVRICGTNTWNPRDPEPMLRLLESWESLLPPSVLQSILDNVIMPKLSYAVETWDPQKETVSIHVWVHPWLPLLGQKLESLYYTIRFKLGKVLHAWHPSDASAYAILSPWKTVFDPDSWEHLIVQFIVPKLVDALKTFQVNPANQKLDEFPWVMSWATAIPSRHMVTMLEVEFFPKWQQVLYHWLCSNPNFEEVTQWYLGWKGIFSAEAAELLANDRIRYQLDIGLNMMNQAVEGMEVAQPGARENISYLRVTEQRQFEARQKAAAYAQQQAAASMGSGVHVDGMGGVPEMSLKEIIEAHAQQHELLFKPKPGRQKRVGHWCPLISCLRCIVNLLQNGAENKGPSTTVGICVRAAETQELVTIVFASEALVGK
;
A
#
# COMPACT_ATOMS: atom_id res chain seq x y z
N MET A 1 -38.93 39.33 -42.54
CA MET A 1 -37.84 39.33 -41.53
C MET A 1 -37.31 37.91 -41.47
N GLY A 2 -36.13 37.65 -42.03
CA GLY A 2 -35.56 36.30 -42.08
C GLY A 2 -35.26 35.78 -40.68
N THR A 3 -35.60 34.53 -40.40
CA THR A 3 -35.22 33.85 -39.16
C THR A 3 -33.70 33.62 -39.18
N LEU A 4 -32.97 34.23 -38.24
CA LEU A 4 -31.54 34.00 -38.06
C LEU A 4 -31.31 32.53 -37.67
N THR A 5 -30.60 31.78 -38.53
CA THR A 5 -30.25 30.37 -38.30
C THR A 5 -28.80 30.25 -37.83
N ILE A 6 -28.49 29.18 -37.10
CA ILE A 6 -27.13 28.94 -36.60
C ILE A 6 -26.13 28.75 -37.75
N GLU A 7 -26.54 28.13 -38.87
CA GLU A 7 -25.68 27.98 -40.05
C GLU A 7 -25.42 29.33 -40.73
N SER A 8 -26.44 30.18 -40.88
CA SER A 8 -26.26 31.52 -41.47
C SER A 8 -25.33 32.39 -40.64
N LEU A 9 -25.44 32.30 -39.31
CA LEU A 9 -24.59 33.03 -38.38
C LEU A 9 -23.14 32.54 -38.46
N SER A 10 -22.94 31.22 -38.47
CA SER A 10 -21.60 30.61 -38.64
C SER A 10 -20.97 31.10 -39.95
N HIS A 11 -21.68 31.05 -41.07
CA HIS A 11 -21.17 31.48 -42.38
C HIS A 11 -20.73 32.95 -42.36
N MET A 12 -21.57 33.86 -41.86
CA MET A 12 -21.25 35.29 -41.77
C MET A 12 -19.98 35.55 -40.95
N PHE A 13 -19.84 34.91 -39.78
CA PHE A 13 -18.66 35.10 -38.95
C PHE A 13 -17.41 34.42 -39.52
N THR A 14 -17.55 33.30 -40.23
CA THR A 14 -16.42 32.68 -40.96
C THR A 14 -15.92 33.59 -42.09
N GLU A 15 -16.83 34.22 -42.84
CA GLU A 15 -16.47 35.17 -43.89
C GLU A 15 -15.75 36.40 -43.31
N LEU A 16 -16.26 36.95 -42.21
CA LEU A 16 -15.61 38.06 -41.49
C LEU A 16 -14.21 37.68 -40.96
N GLN A 17 -14.07 36.48 -40.38
CA GLN A 17 -12.78 36.00 -39.85
C GLN A 17 -11.76 35.78 -40.98
N THR A 18 -12.22 35.30 -42.15
CA THR A 18 -11.36 35.02 -43.31
C THR A 18 -10.91 36.30 -44.00
N ASN A 19 -11.82 37.25 -44.19
CA ASN A 19 -11.57 38.49 -44.94
C ASN A 19 -10.90 39.58 -44.08
N TYR A 20 -11.10 39.57 -42.76
CA TYR A 20 -10.70 40.65 -41.83
C TYR A 20 -10.13 40.10 -40.52
N LYS A 21 -9.07 39.29 -40.58
CA LYS A 21 -8.53 38.55 -39.42
C LYS A 21 -8.07 39.44 -38.27
N ASP A 22 -7.40 40.56 -38.58
CA ASP A 22 -6.83 41.45 -37.56
C ASP A 22 -7.93 42.28 -36.88
N GLU A 23 -8.90 42.77 -37.65
CA GLU A 23 -10.07 43.47 -37.12
C GLU A 23 -10.96 42.52 -36.32
N TYR A 24 -11.06 41.25 -36.72
CA TYR A 24 -11.81 40.23 -35.99
C TYR A 24 -11.28 40.04 -34.56
N LYS A 25 -9.95 40.03 -34.42
CA LYS A 25 -9.27 40.00 -33.11
C LYS A 25 -9.43 41.33 -32.37
N LEU A 26 -9.12 42.45 -33.02
CA LEU A 26 -9.10 43.79 -32.43
C LEU A 26 -10.47 44.21 -31.88
N CYS A 27 -11.55 43.89 -32.60
CA CYS A 27 -12.92 44.21 -32.22
C CYS A 27 -13.59 43.12 -31.36
N ASN A 28 -12.85 42.07 -30.98
CA ASN A 28 -13.33 40.94 -30.19
C ASN A 28 -14.63 40.32 -30.75
N LEU A 29 -14.67 40.14 -32.08
CA LEU A 29 -15.86 39.65 -32.78
C LEU A 29 -16.25 38.21 -32.36
N SER A 30 -15.29 37.45 -31.80
CA SER A 30 -15.56 36.14 -31.19
C SER A 30 -16.55 36.21 -30.02
N CYS A 31 -16.44 37.21 -29.12
CA CYS A 31 -17.41 37.39 -28.04
C CYS A 31 -18.81 37.76 -28.57
N ILE A 32 -18.87 38.56 -29.64
CA ILE A 32 -20.12 38.95 -30.28
C ILE A 32 -20.75 37.73 -30.97
N ALA A 33 -19.96 36.95 -31.69
CA ALA A 33 -20.41 35.70 -32.31
C ALA A 33 -20.98 34.74 -31.27
N CYS A 34 -20.30 34.59 -30.13
CA CYS A 34 -20.75 33.75 -29.02
C CYS A 34 -22.10 34.22 -28.44
N SER A 35 -22.29 35.53 -28.23
CA SER A 35 -23.54 36.05 -27.65
C SER A 35 -24.77 35.82 -28.55
N TYR A 36 -24.61 35.89 -29.87
CA TYR A 36 -25.67 35.55 -30.82
C TYR A 36 -25.86 34.04 -30.99
N ALA A 37 -24.78 33.26 -30.93
CA ALA A 37 -24.83 31.81 -31.11
C ALA A 37 -25.45 31.08 -29.91
N LEU A 38 -25.16 31.56 -28.69
CA LEU A 38 -25.60 30.93 -27.44
C LEU A 38 -27.10 30.60 -27.38
N PRO A 39 -28.05 31.56 -27.56
CA PRO A 39 -29.47 31.25 -27.49
C PRO A 39 -29.96 30.30 -28.60
N LEU A 40 -29.29 30.28 -29.75
CA LEU A 40 -29.61 29.36 -30.85
C LEU A 40 -29.09 27.95 -30.55
N LEU A 41 -27.87 27.84 -30.02
CA LEU A 41 -27.28 26.56 -29.64
C LEU A 41 -28.01 25.92 -28.45
N ILE A 42 -28.46 26.72 -27.47
CA ILE A 42 -29.33 26.21 -26.39
C ILE A 42 -30.57 25.50 -26.97
N ARG A 43 -31.18 26.04 -28.04
CA ARG A 43 -32.33 25.40 -28.71
C ARG A 43 -31.93 24.13 -29.46
N VAL A 44 -30.79 24.13 -30.15
CA VAL A 44 -30.28 22.94 -30.87
C VAL A 44 -29.99 21.77 -29.93
N PHE A 45 -29.50 22.06 -28.73
CA PHE A 45 -29.16 21.07 -27.71
C PHE A 45 -30.30 20.84 -26.69
N GLN A 46 -31.45 21.49 -26.86
CA GLN A 46 -32.58 21.31 -25.97
C GLN A 46 -33.09 19.86 -26.02
N GLY A 47 -33.15 19.20 -24.86
CA GLY A 47 -33.58 17.81 -24.76
C GLY A 47 -32.57 16.78 -25.26
N TRP A 48 -31.34 17.19 -25.60
CA TRP A 48 -30.28 16.27 -25.98
C TRP A 48 -29.90 15.34 -24.81
N ASN A 49 -29.85 14.04 -25.09
CA ASN A 49 -29.29 13.04 -24.20
C ASN A 49 -27.91 12.59 -24.72
N PRO A 50 -26.80 13.07 -24.12
CA PRO A 50 -25.45 12.76 -24.57
C PRO A 50 -25.09 11.28 -24.49
N LEU A 51 -25.71 10.51 -23.59
CA LEU A 51 -25.39 9.09 -23.40
C LEU A 51 -26.06 8.19 -24.45
N GLN A 52 -27.11 8.68 -25.12
CA GLN A 52 -27.80 7.94 -26.18
C GLN A 52 -27.38 8.40 -27.58
N ASN A 53 -27.21 9.71 -27.79
CA ASN A 53 -26.81 10.27 -29.06
C ASN A 53 -25.54 11.12 -28.91
N VAL A 54 -24.41 10.43 -28.76
CA VAL A 54 -23.09 11.04 -28.53
C VAL A 54 -22.68 11.98 -29.67
N LEU A 55 -23.06 11.67 -30.91
CA LEU A 55 -22.58 12.40 -32.10
C LEU A 55 -23.34 13.71 -32.38
N HIS A 56 -24.44 13.97 -31.67
CA HIS A 56 -25.28 15.15 -31.89
C HIS A 56 -24.48 16.45 -31.74
N GLY A 57 -24.46 17.27 -32.79
CA GLY A 57 -23.84 18.58 -32.74
C GLY A 57 -22.32 18.60 -32.74
N LEU A 58 -21.62 17.46 -32.92
CA LEU A 58 -20.14 17.44 -32.99
C LEU A 58 -19.59 18.35 -34.11
N GLN A 59 -20.11 18.20 -35.33
CA GLN A 59 -19.66 19.01 -36.48
C GLN A 59 -19.97 20.50 -36.28
N LEU A 60 -21.13 20.79 -35.71
CA LEU A 60 -21.55 22.17 -35.40
C LEU A 60 -20.61 22.77 -34.35
N MET A 61 -20.34 22.07 -33.26
CA MET A 61 -19.43 22.57 -32.22
C MET A 61 -17.99 22.68 -32.71
N ALA A 62 -17.55 21.81 -33.62
CA ALA A 62 -16.24 21.94 -34.27
C ALA A 62 -16.12 23.22 -35.11
N SER A 63 -17.15 23.59 -35.88
CA SER A 63 -17.13 24.84 -36.65
C SER A 63 -17.11 26.07 -35.74
N TRP A 64 -17.90 26.05 -34.66
CA TRP A 64 -17.92 27.12 -33.66
C TRP A 64 -16.63 27.20 -32.84
N LYS A 65 -15.95 26.08 -32.60
CA LYS A 65 -14.63 26.07 -31.96
C LYS A 65 -13.62 26.89 -32.76
N ASN A 66 -13.55 26.68 -34.08
CA ASN A 66 -12.63 27.41 -34.96
C ASN A 66 -12.93 28.92 -35.00
N LEU A 67 -14.19 29.32 -34.84
CA LEU A 67 -14.59 30.73 -34.84
C LEU A 67 -14.32 31.43 -33.51
N LEU A 68 -14.47 30.70 -32.39
CA LEU A 68 -14.51 31.27 -31.05
C LEU A 68 -13.21 31.07 -30.27
N GLN A 69 -12.40 30.07 -30.63
CA GLN A 69 -11.12 29.82 -29.98
C GLN A 69 -10.06 30.77 -30.56
N ARG A 70 -9.36 31.50 -29.68
CA ARG A 70 -8.23 32.35 -30.06
C ARG A 70 -6.99 31.47 -30.22
N ASP A 71 -6.27 31.65 -31.34
CA ASP A 71 -5.07 30.88 -31.67
C ASP A 71 -3.78 31.40 -30.98
N ASP A 72 -3.86 32.41 -30.09
CA ASP A 72 -2.65 33.08 -29.58
C ASP A 72 -2.09 32.42 -28.30
N PRO A 73 -0.87 31.84 -28.34
CA PRO A 73 -0.23 31.24 -27.15
C PRO A 73 0.21 32.26 -26.10
N PHE A 74 0.13 33.56 -26.41
CA PHE A 74 0.62 34.67 -25.59
C PHE A 74 -0.50 35.54 -24.99
N ASP A 75 -1.78 35.15 -25.14
CA ASP A 75 -2.90 35.84 -24.51
C ASP A 75 -2.95 35.45 -23.02
N TYR A 76 -2.21 36.17 -22.17
CA TYR A 76 -2.19 36.03 -20.71
C TYR A 76 -3.47 36.55 -20.03
N SER A 77 -4.53 36.85 -20.80
CA SER A 77 -5.81 37.21 -20.20
C SER A 77 -6.41 35.99 -19.50
N ASP A 78 -6.67 36.12 -18.20
CA ASP A 78 -7.44 35.18 -17.37
C ASP A 78 -8.92 35.06 -17.80
N ASP A 79 -9.32 35.75 -18.87
CA ASP A 79 -10.67 35.70 -19.41
C ASP A 79 -10.99 34.32 -20.00
N VAL A 80 -12.09 33.74 -19.52
CA VAL A 80 -12.64 32.49 -20.05
C VAL A 80 -12.90 32.66 -21.55
N SER A 81 -12.24 31.85 -22.37
CA SER A 81 -12.45 31.82 -23.83
C SER A 81 -13.96 31.79 -24.17
N PRO A 82 -14.43 32.57 -25.16
CA PRO A 82 -15.85 32.58 -25.56
C PRO A 82 -16.37 31.19 -25.92
N TYR A 83 -15.50 30.33 -26.47
CA TYR A 83 -15.81 28.92 -26.74
C TYR A 83 -16.02 28.13 -25.44
N THR A 84 -15.17 28.34 -24.44
CA THR A 84 -15.31 27.70 -23.13
C THR A 84 -16.61 28.07 -22.43
N GLN A 85 -16.98 29.35 -22.46
CA GLN A 85 -18.28 29.81 -21.95
C GLN A 85 -19.43 29.11 -22.69
N LEU A 86 -19.37 29.07 -24.02
CA LEU A 86 -20.41 28.42 -24.82
C LEU A 86 -20.58 26.94 -24.47
N VAL A 87 -19.48 26.18 -24.35
CA VAL A 87 -19.53 24.76 -23.98
C VAL A 87 -20.06 24.58 -22.55
N MET A 88 -19.68 25.46 -21.61
CA MET A 88 -20.19 25.42 -20.22
C MET A 88 -21.68 25.71 -20.11
N GLU A 89 -22.25 26.55 -20.98
CA GLU A 89 -23.67 26.91 -20.94
C GLU A 89 -24.56 25.95 -21.75
N VAL A 90 -24.01 25.33 -22.81
CA VAL A 90 -24.78 24.50 -23.73
C VAL A 90 -24.59 23.00 -23.48
N VAL A 91 -23.34 22.54 -23.44
CA VAL A 91 -22.99 21.11 -23.40
C VAL A 91 -22.98 20.61 -21.96
N PHE A 92 -22.29 21.32 -21.05
CA PHE A 92 -22.13 20.89 -19.66
C PHE A 92 -23.46 20.62 -18.93
N PRO A 93 -24.53 21.44 -19.07
CA PRO A 93 -25.79 21.17 -18.38
C PRO A 93 -26.45 19.87 -18.84
N ALA A 94 -26.40 19.55 -20.13
CA ALA A 94 -26.94 18.29 -20.66
C ALA A 94 -26.16 17.08 -20.13
N VAL A 95 -24.81 17.16 -20.12
CA VAL A 95 -23.94 16.12 -19.58
C VAL A 95 -24.17 15.94 -18.07
N ARG A 96 -24.28 17.04 -17.32
CA ARG A 96 -24.56 17.02 -15.88
C ARG A 96 -25.90 16.35 -15.59
N ILE A 97 -26.97 16.75 -16.28
CA ILE A 97 -28.32 16.18 -16.09
C ILE A 97 -28.29 14.67 -16.33
N CYS A 98 -27.69 14.21 -17.44
CA CYS A 98 -27.64 12.79 -17.77
C CYS A 98 -26.71 12.02 -16.83
N GLY A 99 -25.54 12.58 -16.49
CA GLY A 99 -24.58 11.99 -15.58
C GLY A 99 -25.12 11.83 -14.16
N THR A 100 -25.88 12.82 -13.66
CA THR A 100 -26.50 12.73 -12.33
C THR A 100 -27.69 11.77 -12.32
N ASN A 101 -28.62 11.93 -13.27
CA ASN A 101 -29.93 11.28 -13.19
C ASN A 101 -30.00 9.90 -13.85
N THR A 102 -29.23 9.66 -14.92
CA THR A 102 -29.40 8.46 -15.77
C THR A 102 -28.19 7.55 -15.79
N TRP A 103 -26.98 8.12 -15.71
CA TRP A 103 -25.76 7.33 -15.79
C TRP A 103 -25.58 6.45 -14.54
N ASN A 104 -25.26 5.18 -14.77
CA ASN A 104 -24.89 4.21 -13.76
C ASN A 104 -23.36 4.07 -13.72
N PRO A 105 -22.68 4.42 -12.62
CA PRO A 105 -21.23 4.30 -12.53
C PRO A 105 -20.69 2.87 -12.64
N ARG A 106 -21.53 1.86 -12.39
CA ARG A 106 -21.18 0.44 -12.57
C ARG A 106 -21.10 0.03 -14.05
N ASP A 107 -21.61 0.86 -14.95
CA ASP A 107 -21.47 0.75 -16.40
C ASP A 107 -20.77 2.02 -16.92
N PRO A 108 -19.43 2.06 -16.94
CA PRO A 108 -18.68 3.27 -17.24
C PRO A 108 -18.71 3.64 -18.74
N GLU A 109 -18.92 2.65 -19.62
CA GLU A 109 -18.76 2.76 -21.07
C GLU A 109 -19.56 3.90 -21.73
N PRO A 110 -20.86 4.13 -21.42
CA PRO A 110 -21.61 5.21 -22.06
C PRO A 110 -21.03 6.61 -21.80
N MET A 111 -20.50 6.85 -20.59
CA MET A 111 -19.91 8.14 -20.24
C MET A 111 -18.49 8.28 -20.79
N LEU A 112 -17.70 7.20 -20.78
CA LEU A 112 -16.36 7.21 -21.37
C LEU A 112 -16.41 7.48 -22.87
N ARG A 113 -17.27 6.78 -23.61
CA ARG A 113 -17.48 7.01 -25.05
C ARG A 113 -17.87 8.45 -25.37
N LEU A 114 -18.69 9.07 -24.52
CA LEU A 114 -19.05 10.47 -24.65
C LEU A 114 -17.81 11.37 -24.52
N LEU A 115 -17.00 11.17 -23.48
CA LEU A 115 -15.80 11.98 -23.25
C LEU A 115 -14.76 11.78 -24.35
N GLU A 116 -14.55 10.56 -24.83
CA GLU A 116 -13.65 10.25 -25.94
C GLU A 116 -14.10 10.90 -27.25
N SER A 117 -15.40 10.78 -27.58
CA SER A 117 -15.94 11.37 -28.81
C SER A 117 -15.89 12.90 -28.82
N TRP A 118 -15.98 13.50 -27.63
CA TRP A 118 -15.95 14.95 -27.44
C TRP A 118 -14.58 15.49 -26.99
N GLU A 119 -13.54 14.65 -26.89
CA GLU A 119 -12.22 15.01 -26.33
C GLU A 119 -11.64 16.24 -27.03
N SER A 120 -11.66 16.24 -28.36
CA SER A 120 -11.15 17.36 -29.15
C SER A 120 -11.99 18.64 -29.03
N LEU A 121 -13.24 18.56 -28.57
CA LEU A 121 -14.17 19.69 -28.49
C LEU A 121 -14.36 20.22 -27.07
N LEU A 122 -13.98 19.46 -26.05
CA LEU A 122 -14.11 19.87 -24.65
C LEU A 122 -12.90 20.71 -24.22
N PRO A 123 -13.11 21.97 -23.79
CA PRO A 123 -12.05 22.73 -23.15
C PRO A 123 -11.61 22.04 -21.84
N PRO A 124 -10.33 22.11 -21.46
CA PRO A 124 -9.82 21.43 -20.27
C PRO A 124 -10.56 21.76 -18.96
N SER A 125 -10.98 23.03 -18.78
CA SER A 125 -11.73 23.46 -17.60
C SER A 125 -13.14 22.85 -17.53
N VAL A 126 -13.79 22.64 -18.67
CA VAL A 126 -15.09 21.97 -18.75
C VAL A 126 -14.94 20.49 -18.44
N LEU A 127 -13.92 19.84 -19.02
CA LEU A 127 -13.62 18.44 -18.73
C LEU A 127 -13.37 18.23 -17.22
N GLN A 128 -12.55 19.08 -16.59
CA GLN A 128 -12.36 19.03 -15.13
C GLN A 128 -13.67 19.25 -14.36
N SER A 129 -14.53 20.17 -14.82
CA SER A 129 -15.84 20.39 -14.19
C SER A 129 -16.76 19.17 -14.30
N ILE A 130 -16.72 18.41 -15.40
CA ILE A 130 -17.46 17.16 -15.56
C ILE A 130 -16.88 16.08 -14.63
N LEU A 131 -15.56 15.93 -14.61
CA LEU A 131 -14.87 14.96 -13.76
C LEU A 131 -15.19 15.21 -12.27
N ASP A 132 -15.10 16.45 -11.81
CA ASP A 132 -15.24 16.81 -10.40
C ASP A 132 -16.69 16.89 -9.91
N ASN A 133 -17.60 17.42 -10.73
CA ASN A 133 -18.97 17.68 -10.28
C ASN A 133 -19.97 16.62 -10.71
N VAL A 134 -19.63 15.74 -11.66
CA VAL A 134 -20.53 14.71 -12.18
C VAL A 134 -19.98 13.32 -11.90
N ILE A 135 -18.74 13.05 -12.33
CA ILE A 135 -18.19 11.69 -12.30
C ILE A 135 -17.75 11.30 -10.90
N MET A 136 -16.92 12.12 -10.26
CA MET A 136 -16.40 11.84 -8.91
C MET A 136 -17.50 11.62 -7.87
N PRO A 137 -18.54 12.47 -7.72
CA PRO A 137 -19.57 12.27 -6.71
C PRO A 137 -20.36 10.97 -6.93
N LYS A 138 -20.62 10.62 -8.20
CA LYS A 138 -21.33 9.40 -8.58
C LYS A 138 -20.48 8.15 -8.33
N LEU A 139 -19.19 8.19 -8.65
CA LEU A 139 -18.25 7.11 -8.32
C LEU A 139 -18.09 6.92 -6.81
N SER A 140 -17.91 8.01 -6.05
CA SER A 140 -17.84 7.96 -4.58
C SER A 140 -19.07 7.27 -4.00
N TYR A 141 -20.27 7.70 -4.40
CA TYR A 141 -21.52 7.08 -3.94
C TYR A 141 -21.63 5.60 -4.34
N ALA A 142 -21.23 5.26 -5.56
CA ALA A 142 -21.22 3.86 -6.01
C ALA A 142 -20.27 2.99 -5.18
N VAL A 143 -19.07 3.49 -4.86
CA VAL A 143 -18.10 2.81 -3.98
C VAL A 143 -18.60 2.69 -2.54
N GLU A 144 -19.26 3.71 -2.02
CA GLU A 144 -19.85 3.70 -0.67
C GLU A 144 -20.97 2.67 -0.54
N THR A 145 -21.83 2.57 -1.54
CA THR A 145 -22.95 1.62 -1.58
C THR A 145 -22.57 0.21 -2.04
N TRP A 146 -21.39 0.06 -2.65
CA TRP A 146 -20.92 -1.22 -3.16
C TRP A 146 -20.72 -2.26 -2.05
N ASP A 147 -21.20 -3.48 -2.28
CA ASP A 147 -21.06 -4.62 -1.36
C ASP A 147 -20.32 -5.80 -2.03
N PRO A 148 -19.06 -6.08 -1.66
CA PRO A 148 -18.27 -7.17 -2.25
C PRO A 148 -18.88 -8.57 -2.09
N GLN A 149 -19.78 -8.80 -1.13
CA GLN A 149 -20.39 -10.13 -0.92
C GLN A 149 -21.62 -10.38 -1.79
N LYS A 150 -22.26 -9.33 -2.28
CA LYS A 150 -23.55 -9.42 -2.99
C LYS A 150 -23.42 -9.14 -4.47
N GLU A 151 -22.44 -8.33 -4.86
CA GLU A 151 -22.27 -7.92 -6.24
C GLU A 151 -21.38 -8.91 -7.00
N THR A 152 -21.84 -9.32 -8.18
CA THR A 152 -21.14 -10.26 -9.06
C THR A 152 -20.06 -9.59 -9.90
N VAL A 153 -20.24 -8.31 -10.22
CA VAL A 153 -19.29 -7.53 -11.01
C VAL A 153 -18.20 -7.00 -10.09
N SER A 154 -16.95 -7.35 -10.41
CA SER A 154 -15.80 -6.90 -9.64
C SER A 154 -15.62 -5.39 -9.75
N ILE A 155 -15.32 -4.74 -8.61
CA ILE A 155 -15.22 -3.27 -8.51
C ILE A 155 -14.20 -2.65 -9.47
N HIS A 156 -13.10 -3.36 -9.77
CA HIS A 156 -12.09 -2.85 -10.69
C HIS A 156 -12.64 -2.60 -12.10
N VAL A 157 -13.66 -3.37 -12.54
CA VAL A 157 -14.24 -3.29 -13.89
C VAL A 157 -14.84 -1.91 -14.16
N TRP A 158 -15.39 -1.26 -13.12
CA TRP A 158 -16.04 0.04 -13.27
C TRP A 158 -15.30 1.21 -12.61
N VAL A 159 -14.28 0.94 -11.79
CA VAL A 159 -13.39 2.00 -11.24
C VAL A 159 -12.16 2.22 -12.12
N HIS A 160 -11.48 1.15 -12.56
CA HIS A 160 -10.21 1.28 -13.29
C HIS A 160 -10.30 2.01 -14.63
N PRO A 161 -11.40 1.91 -15.40
CA PRO A 161 -11.54 2.68 -16.64
C PRO A 161 -11.38 4.19 -16.46
N TRP A 162 -11.57 4.71 -15.23
CA TRP A 162 -11.41 6.11 -14.91
C TRP A 162 -9.98 6.53 -14.54
N LEU A 163 -9.04 5.58 -14.35
CA LEU A 163 -7.66 5.86 -13.99
C LEU A 163 -6.97 6.87 -14.94
N PRO A 164 -7.12 6.78 -16.27
CA PRO A 164 -6.47 7.74 -17.19
C PRO A 164 -6.96 9.18 -17.03
N LEU A 165 -8.22 9.38 -16.62
CA LEU A 165 -8.84 10.71 -16.54
C LEU A 165 -8.77 11.32 -15.13
N LEU A 166 -8.89 10.49 -14.08
CA LEU A 166 -8.94 10.95 -12.70
C LEU A 166 -7.62 10.77 -11.93
N GLY A 167 -6.78 9.79 -12.31
CA GLY A 167 -5.49 9.55 -11.69
C GLY A 167 -5.54 9.57 -10.16
N GLN A 168 -4.80 10.50 -9.55
CA GLN A 168 -4.69 10.67 -8.10
C GLN A 168 -6.02 11.02 -7.41
N LYS A 169 -7.01 11.60 -8.11
CA LYS A 169 -8.31 11.92 -7.50
C LYS A 169 -9.03 10.67 -6.97
N LEU A 170 -8.76 9.50 -7.56
CA LEU A 170 -9.32 8.21 -7.14
C LEU A 170 -8.72 7.70 -5.82
N GLU A 171 -7.60 8.24 -5.33
CA GLU A 171 -6.97 7.81 -4.07
C GLU A 171 -7.93 7.93 -2.88
N SER A 172 -8.80 8.94 -2.92
CA SER A 172 -9.88 9.13 -1.93
C SER A 172 -10.82 7.93 -1.81
N LEU A 173 -11.03 7.18 -2.89
CA LEU A 173 -11.89 6.00 -2.94
C LEU A 173 -11.20 4.74 -2.43
N TYR A 174 -9.87 4.65 -2.61
CA TYR A 174 -9.10 3.44 -2.32
C TYR A 174 -9.16 3.05 -0.85
N TYR A 175 -9.28 4.00 0.08
CA TYR A 175 -9.48 3.68 1.49
C TYR A 175 -10.76 2.87 1.71
N THR A 176 -11.90 3.34 1.19
CA THR A 176 -13.20 2.67 1.34
C THR A 176 -13.21 1.30 0.69
N ILE A 177 -12.59 1.17 -0.49
CA ILE A 177 -12.46 -0.10 -1.22
C ILE A 177 -11.65 -1.11 -0.40
N ARG A 178 -10.45 -0.72 0.07
CA ARG A 178 -9.59 -1.57 0.90
C ARG A 178 -10.28 -1.99 2.19
N PHE A 179 -10.98 -1.07 2.84
CA PHE A 179 -11.72 -1.38 4.08
C PHE A 179 -12.81 -2.43 3.86
N LYS A 180 -13.63 -2.28 2.80
CA LYS A 180 -14.68 -3.24 2.45
C LYS A 180 -14.12 -4.60 2.03
N LEU A 181 -13.06 -4.61 1.22
CA LEU A 181 -12.35 -5.83 0.84
C LEU A 181 -11.76 -6.54 2.07
N GLY A 182 -11.06 -5.79 2.93
CA GLY A 182 -10.49 -6.31 4.18
C GLY A 182 -11.55 -7.00 5.05
N LYS A 183 -12.74 -6.42 5.19
CA LYS A 183 -13.86 -7.05 5.92
C LYS A 183 -14.27 -8.41 5.36
N VAL A 184 -14.34 -8.57 4.04
CA VAL A 184 -14.68 -9.86 3.42
C VAL A 184 -13.54 -10.85 3.58
N LEU A 185 -12.29 -10.38 3.43
CA LEU A 185 -11.11 -11.23 3.55
C LEU A 185 -10.92 -11.80 4.96
N HIS A 186 -11.50 -11.20 6.01
CA HIS A 186 -11.52 -11.80 7.36
C HIS A 186 -12.18 -13.19 7.38
N ALA A 187 -13.17 -13.45 6.52
CA ALA A 187 -13.85 -14.75 6.43
C ALA A 187 -13.39 -15.62 5.25
N TRP A 188 -12.53 -15.09 4.37
CA TRP A 188 -12.00 -15.80 3.20
C TRP A 188 -11.21 -17.08 3.54
N HIS A 189 -11.14 -18.05 2.62
CA HIS A 189 -10.34 -19.26 2.77
C HIS A 189 -9.44 -19.45 1.54
N PRO A 190 -8.18 -19.92 1.67
CA PRO A 190 -7.24 -20.06 0.56
C PRO A 190 -7.73 -20.86 -0.66
N SER A 191 -8.65 -21.80 -0.46
CA SER A 191 -9.26 -22.58 -1.55
C SER A 191 -10.16 -21.76 -2.49
N ASP A 192 -10.56 -20.56 -2.08
CA ASP A 192 -11.41 -19.68 -2.88
C ASP A 192 -10.55 -18.76 -3.77
N ALA A 193 -10.48 -19.12 -5.06
CA ALA A 193 -9.74 -18.39 -6.08
C ALA A 193 -10.32 -16.99 -6.41
N SER A 194 -11.56 -16.70 -6.02
CA SER A 194 -12.23 -15.44 -6.37
C SER A 194 -11.53 -14.22 -5.74
N ALA A 195 -10.95 -14.37 -4.55
CA ALA A 195 -10.24 -13.29 -3.87
C ALA A 195 -9.03 -12.80 -4.66
N TYR A 196 -8.26 -13.72 -5.26
CA TYR A 196 -7.12 -13.35 -6.10
C TYR A 196 -7.57 -12.61 -7.36
N ALA A 197 -8.64 -13.07 -8.01
CA ALA A 197 -9.20 -12.41 -9.19
C ALA A 197 -9.69 -10.98 -8.87
N ILE A 198 -10.26 -10.76 -7.69
CA ILE A 198 -10.73 -9.44 -7.25
C ILE A 198 -9.57 -8.52 -6.89
N LEU A 199 -8.54 -9.02 -6.20
CA LEU A 199 -7.42 -8.21 -5.69
C LEU A 199 -6.32 -7.97 -6.71
N SER A 200 -5.99 -8.92 -7.57
CA SER A 200 -4.83 -8.83 -8.49
C SER A 200 -4.82 -7.57 -9.36
N PRO A 201 -5.95 -7.03 -9.87
CA PRO A 201 -5.93 -5.78 -10.64
C PRO A 201 -5.49 -4.57 -9.82
N TRP A 202 -5.68 -4.61 -8.50
CA TRP A 202 -5.33 -3.50 -7.60
C TRP A 202 -3.85 -3.43 -7.25
N LYS A 203 -3.08 -4.48 -7.54
CA LYS A 203 -1.63 -4.55 -7.24
C LYS A 203 -0.85 -3.38 -7.84
N THR A 204 -1.21 -2.95 -9.05
CA THR A 204 -0.55 -1.84 -9.75
C THR A 204 -1.20 -0.49 -9.50
N VAL A 205 -2.34 -0.46 -8.82
CA VAL A 205 -3.14 0.75 -8.58
C VAL A 205 -2.95 1.29 -7.18
N PHE A 206 -2.86 0.41 -6.17
CA PHE A 206 -2.52 0.81 -4.82
C PHE A 206 -1.02 1.12 -4.69
N ASP A 207 -0.70 2.02 -3.78
CA ASP A 207 0.69 2.23 -3.38
C ASP A 207 1.26 0.94 -2.76
N PRO A 208 2.58 0.68 -2.92
CA PRO A 208 3.21 -0.56 -2.46
C PRO A 208 2.98 -0.84 -0.97
N ASP A 209 2.99 0.18 -0.13
CA ASP A 209 2.83 0.04 1.32
C ASP A 209 1.41 -0.37 1.69
N SER A 210 0.40 0.27 1.09
CA SER A 210 -1.02 -0.10 1.27
C SER A 210 -1.34 -1.48 0.73
N TRP A 211 -0.78 -1.85 -0.43
CA TRP A 211 -0.94 -3.20 -0.99
C TRP A 211 -0.36 -4.24 -0.05
N GLU A 212 0.88 -4.04 0.38
CA GLU A 212 1.55 -4.96 1.29
C GLU A 212 0.79 -5.10 2.61
N HIS A 213 0.36 -3.99 3.22
CA HIS A 213 -0.41 -4.02 4.46
C HIS A 213 -1.67 -4.87 4.32
N LEU A 214 -2.42 -4.71 3.22
CA LEU A 214 -3.63 -5.49 2.96
C LEU A 214 -3.32 -6.99 2.84
N ILE A 215 -2.27 -7.35 2.10
CA ILE A 215 -1.86 -8.73 1.88
C ILE A 215 -1.34 -9.38 3.17
N VAL A 216 -0.46 -8.71 3.89
CA VAL A 216 0.12 -9.21 5.16
C VAL A 216 -0.95 -9.33 6.25
N GLN A 217 -1.94 -8.44 6.27
CA GLN A 217 -2.98 -8.47 7.29
C GLN A 217 -4.02 -9.57 7.04
N PHE A 218 -4.43 -9.80 5.80
CA PHE A 218 -5.60 -10.65 5.51
C PHE A 218 -5.31 -11.94 4.75
N ILE A 219 -4.27 -11.97 3.92
CA ILE A 219 -3.96 -13.12 3.06
C ILE A 219 -2.90 -14.00 3.71
N VAL A 220 -1.75 -13.42 4.07
CA VAL A 220 -0.59 -14.17 4.59
C VAL A 220 -0.92 -15.05 5.80
N PRO A 221 -1.66 -14.61 6.83
CA PRO A 221 -1.95 -15.45 8.00
C PRO A 221 -2.71 -16.73 7.63
N LYS A 222 -3.61 -16.64 6.64
CA LYS A 222 -4.42 -17.79 6.21
C LYS A 222 -3.64 -18.76 5.33
N LEU A 223 -2.71 -18.25 4.52
CA LEU A 223 -1.78 -19.09 3.77
C LEU A 223 -0.81 -19.81 4.71
N VAL A 224 -0.32 -19.13 5.75
CA VAL A 224 0.46 -19.72 6.83
C VAL A 224 -0.33 -20.85 7.49
N ASP A 225 -1.60 -20.63 7.85
CA ASP A 225 -2.42 -21.67 8.48
C ASP A 225 -2.69 -22.86 7.54
N ALA A 226 -2.90 -22.62 6.24
CA ALA A 226 -2.98 -23.69 5.25
C ALA A 226 -1.67 -24.49 5.13
N LEU A 227 -0.51 -23.83 5.20
CA LEU A 227 0.79 -24.51 5.24
C LEU A 227 1.04 -25.25 6.55
N LYS A 228 0.49 -24.79 7.67
CA LYS A 228 0.54 -25.53 8.95
C LYS A 228 -0.23 -26.83 8.88
N THR A 229 -1.40 -26.85 8.24
CA THR A 229 -2.18 -28.08 8.05
C THR A 229 -1.62 -28.98 6.96
N PHE A 230 -0.87 -28.40 6.02
CA PHE A 230 -0.24 -29.14 4.93
C PHE A 230 0.71 -30.24 5.45
N GLN A 231 0.53 -31.45 4.91
CA GLN A 231 1.33 -32.62 5.22
C GLN A 231 2.18 -33.04 4.02
N VAL A 232 3.48 -33.15 4.25
CA VAL A 232 4.42 -33.69 3.28
C VAL A 232 4.46 -35.21 3.46
N ASN A 233 4.04 -35.98 2.47
CA ASN A 233 4.01 -37.44 2.54
C ASN A 233 4.48 -38.05 1.22
N PRO A 234 5.67 -38.69 1.18
CA PRO A 234 6.22 -39.27 -0.04
C PRO A 234 5.35 -40.40 -0.63
N ALA A 235 4.62 -41.15 0.22
CA ALA A 235 3.80 -42.28 -0.21
C ALA A 235 2.41 -41.88 -0.75
N ASN A 236 1.91 -40.71 -0.35
CA ASN A 236 0.60 -40.21 -0.76
C ASN A 236 0.56 -38.67 -0.68
N GLN A 237 1.25 -38.02 -1.61
CA GLN A 237 1.37 -36.57 -1.62
C GLN A 237 0.06 -35.95 -2.10
N LYS A 238 -0.68 -35.34 -1.17
CA LYS A 238 -1.78 -34.43 -1.50
C LYS A 238 -1.20 -33.05 -1.67
N LEU A 239 -1.62 -32.34 -2.72
CA LEU A 239 -1.13 -31.01 -3.08
C LEU A 239 -2.32 -30.06 -3.18
N ASP A 240 -3.33 -30.18 -2.34
CA ASP A 240 -4.48 -29.29 -2.45
C ASP A 240 -4.12 -27.90 -1.90
N GLU A 241 -3.43 -27.85 -0.76
CA GLU A 241 -3.11 -26.61 -0.05
C GLU A 241 -1.91 -25.86 -0.64
N PHE A 242 -0.95 -26.57 -1.23
CA PHE A 242 0.28 -25.97 -1.75
C PHE A 242 0.02 -25.03 -2.96
N PRO A 243 -0.75 -25.43 -4.00
CA PRO A 243 -1.15 -24.54 -5.09
C PRO A 243 -1.97 -23.34 -4.64
N TRP A 244 -2.76 -23.46 -3.55
CA TRP A 244 -3.46 -22.30 -2.98
C TRP A 244 -2.50 -21.23 -2.50
N VAL A 245 -1.31 -21.61 -2.02
CA VAL A 245 -0.28 -20.66 -1.61
C VAL A 245 0.46 -20.12 -2.83
N MET A 246 0.80 -21.00 -3.78
CA MET A 246 1.56 -20.62 -4.96
C MET A 246 0.79 -19.71 -5.91
N SER A 247 -0.55 -19.77 -5.94
CA SER A 247 -1.36 -18.83 -6.71
C SER A 247 -1.13 -17.37 -6.29
N TRP A 248 -0.62 -17.13 -5.08
CA TRP A 248 -0.30 -15.80 -4.55
C TRP A 248 1.18 -15.43 -4.65
N ALA A 249 2.05 -16.28 -5.21
CA ALA A 249 3.49 -16.07 -5.25
C ALA A 249 3.89 -14.75 -5.93
N THR A 250 3.15 -14.35 -6.98
CA THR A 250 3.41 -13.09 -7.68
C THR A 250 2.79 -11.88 -6.98
N ALA A 251 1.78 -12.05 -6.12
CA ALA A 251 1.07 -10.95 -5.44
C ALA A 251 1.70 -10.57 -4.10
N ILE A 252 2.27 -11.55 -3.40
CA ILE A 252 2.93 -11.36 -2.10
C ILE A 252 4.36 -10.87 -2.33
N PRO A 253 4.82 -9.81 -1.62
CA PRO A 253 6.22 -9.41 -1.69
C PRO A 253 7.15 -10.58 -1.35
N SER A 254 8.18 -10.81 -2.17
CA SER A 254 8.99 -12.03 -2.14
C SER A 254 9.54 -12.36 -0.75
N ARG A 255 9.91 -11.35 0.05
CA ARG A 255 10.40 -11.53 1.43
C ARG A 255 9.42 -12.27 2.34
N HIS A 256 8.12 -12.01 2.20
CA HIS A 256 7.07 -12.64 3.02
C HIS A 256 6.78 -14.05 2.55
N MET A 257 6.74 -14.26 1.23
CA MET A 257 6.58 -15.60 0.64
C MET A 257 7.73 -16.52 1.03
N VAL A 258 8.98 -16.05 0.91
CA VAL A 258 10.19 -16.80 1.29
C VAL A 258 10.18 -17.15 2.79
N THR A 259 9.91 -16.17 3.65
CA THR A 259 9.87 -16.40 5.11
C THR A 259 8.78 -17.40 5.50
N MET A 260 7.60 -17.31 4.89
CA MET A 260 6.50 -18.25 5.13
C MET A 260 6.87 -19.68 4.75
N LEU A 261 7.50 -19.89 3.58
CA LEU A 261 7.95 -21.21 3.14
C LEU A 261 9.07 -21.76 4.02
N GLU A 262 10.02 -20.92 4.41
CA GLU A 262 11.12 -21.31 5.31
C GLU A 262 10.65 -21.75 6.69
N VAL A 263 9.61 -21.13 7.21
CA VAL A 263 9.11 -21.45 8.56
C VAL A 263 8.15 -22.64 8.52
N GLU A 264 7.21 -22.67 7.58
CA GLU A 264 6.07 -23.59 7.64
C GLU A 264 6.20 -24.81 6.72
N PHE A 265 6.93 -24.70 5.60
CA PHE A 265 7.05 -25.75 4.60
C PHE A 265 8.37 -26.53 4.70
N PHE A 266 9.51 -25.83 4.60
CA PHE A 266 10.83 -26.48 4.49
C PHE A 266 11.19 -27.36 5.69
N PRO A 267 10.91 -27.00 6.96
CA PRO A 267 11.26 -27.85 8.09
C PRO A 267 10.53 -29.20 8.03
N LYS A 268 9.26 -29.20 7.63
CA LYS A 268 8.48 -30.44 7.44
C LYS A 268 9.03 -31.27 6.29
N TRP A 269 9.31 -30.62 5.16
CA TRP A 269 9.84 -31.27 3.97
C TRP A 269 11.20 -31.92 4.24
N GLN A 270 12.11 -31.19 4.90
CA GLN A 270 13.43 -31.70 5.30
C GLN A 270 13.33 -32.81 6.34
N GLN A 271 12.43 -32.70 7.33
CA GLN A 271 12.27 -33.72 8.36
C GLN A 271 11.72 -35.04 7.78
N VAL A 272 10.83 -34.97 6.79
CA VAL A 272 10.33 -36.15 6.07
C VAL A 272 11.46 -36.80 5.27
N LEU A 273 12.24 -36.00 4.54
CA LEU A 273 13.41 -36.48 3.80
C LEU A 273 14.43 -37.15 4.73
N TYR A 274 14.74 -36.52 5.86
CA TYR A 274 15.65 -37.07 6.88
C TYR A 274 15.18 -38.44 7.38
N HIS A 275 13.92 -38.57 7.83
CA HIS A 275 13.40 -39.85 8.32
C HIS A 275 13.40 -40.94 7.24
N TRP A 276 13.11 -40.59 5.99
CA TRP A 276 13.14 -41.53 4.88
C TRP A 276 14.56 -42.04 4.62
N LEU A 277 15.55 -41.14 4.63
CA LEU A 277 16.96 -41.47 4.43
C LEU A 277 17.56 -42.30 5.58
N CYS A 278 17.17 -42.04 6.83
CA CYS A 278 17.63 -42.80 7.99
C CYS A 278 16.98 -44.19 8.15
N SER A 279 15.99 -44.52 7.32
CA SER A 279 15.32 -45.82 7.34
C SER A 279 16.01 -46.78 6.34
N ASN A 280 15.27 -47.36 5.38
CA ASN A 280 15.83 -48.09 4.24
C ASN A 280 15.35 -47.40 2.94
N PRO A 281 16.01 -46.32 2.49
CA PRO A 281 15.56 -45.55 1.35
C PRO A 281 15.77 -46.29 0.02
N ASN A 282 14.79 -46.23 -0.87
CA ASN A 282 15.02 -46.44 -2.29
C ASN A 282 15.51 -45.11 -2.89
N PHE A 283 16.81 -45.00 -3.16
CA PHE A 283 17.41 -43.74 -3.64
C PHE A 283 16.83 -43.25 -4.97
N GLU A 284 16.30 -44.13 -5.82
CA GLU A 284 15.65 -43.71 -7.07
C GLU A 284 14.33 -42.98 -6.77
N GLU A 285 13.50 -43.54 -5.88
CA GLU A 285 12.25 -42.91 -5.45
C GLU A 285 12.50 -41.58 -4.72
N VAL A 286 13.51 -41.52 -3.84
CA VAL A 286 13.91 -40.27 -3.15
C VAL A 286 14.33 -39.21 -4.15
N THR A 287 15.11 -39.59 -5.17
CA THR A 287 15.56 -38.68 -6.23
C THR A 287 14.39 -38.15 -7.04
N GLN A 288 13.48 -39.02 -7.46
CA GLN A 288 12.27 -38.61 -8.20
C GLN A 288 11.38 -37.68 -7.38
N TRP A 289 11.21 -37.95 -6.09
CA TRP A 289 10.44 -37.11 -5.19
C TRP A 289 11.06 -35.71 -5.02
N TYR A 290 12.38 -35.63 -4.82
CA TYR A 290 13.10 -34.35 -4.75
C TYR A 290 12.95 -33.55 -6.06
N LEU A 291 13.16 -34.20 -7.21
CA LEU A 291 13.04 -33.55 -8.52
C LEU A 291 11.60 -33.12 -8.81
N GLY A 292 10.60 -33.89 -8.37
CA GLY A 292 9.18 -33.53 -8.45
C GLY A 292 8.88 -32.21 -7.73
N TRP A 293 9.32 -32.08 -6.47
CA TRP A 293 9.18 -30.84 -5.71
C TRP A 293 9.89 -29.65 -6.36
N LYS A 294 11.14 -29.86 -6.80
CA LYS A 294 11.89 -28.83 -7.55
C LYS A 294 11.18 -28.42 -8.84
N GLY A 295 10.53 -29.37 -9.51
CA GLY A 295 9.69 -29.14 -10.70
C GLY A 295 8.48 -28.27 -10.39
N ILE A 296 7.76 -28.52 -9.30
CA ILE A 296 6.62 -27.69 -8.85
C ILE A 296 7.08 -26.25 -8.58
N PHE A 297 8.17 -26.06 -7.82
CA PHE A 297 8.72 -24.72 -7.60
C PHE A 297 9.16 -24.04 -8.89
N SER A 298 9.69 -24.80 -9.86
CA SER A 298 10.10 -24.26 -11.16
C SER A 298 8.90 -23.82 -12.00
N ALA A 299 7.78 -24.55 -11.94
CA ALA A 299 6.57 -24.26 -12.69
C ALA A 299 5.77 -23.11 -12.09
N GLU A 300 5.60 -23.10 -10.77
CA GLU A 300 4.69 -22.17 -10.08
C GLU A 300 5.40 -20.94 -9.49
N ALA A 301 6.71 -21.01 -9.27
CA ALA A 301 7.46 -20.00 -8.54
C ALA A 301 8.93 -19.88 -8.98
N ALA A 302 9.17 -19.79 -10.30
CA ALA A 302 10.53 -19.69 -10.85
C ALA A 302 11.37 -18.55 -10.23
N GLU A 303 10.74 -17.40 -9.93
CA GLU A 303 11.39 -16.27 -9.27
C GLU A 303 11.82 -16.59 -7.82
N LEU A 304 11.10 -17.47 -7.11
CA LEU A 304 11.49 -17.89 -5.77
C LEU A 304 12.73 -18.79 -5.81
N LEU A 305 12.90 -19.60 -6.85
CA LEU A 305 14.11 -20.42 -7.02
C LEU A 305 15.36 -19.59 -7.28
N ALA A 306 15.24 -18.35 -7.77
CA ALA A 306 16.38 -17.43 -7.86
C ALA A 306 16.80 -16.92 -6.47
N ASN A 307 15.95 -17.00 -5.45
CA ASN A 307 16.26 -16.53 -4.11
C ASN A 307 17.26 -17.44 -3.39
N ASP A 308 18.36 -16.86 -2.92
CA ASP A 308 19.44 -17.59 -2.25
C ASP A 308 18.98 -18.40 -1.04
N ARG A 309 18.00 -17.89 -0.28
CA ARG A 309 17.52 -18.57 0.93
C ARG A 309 16.71 -19.83 0.58
N ILE A 310 15.88 -19.76 -0.46
CA ILE A 310 15.13 -20.93 -0.96
C ILE A 310 16.09 -21.98 -1.52
N ARG A 311 17.10 -21.56 -2.30
CA ARG A 311 18.15 -22.47 -2.82
C ARG A 311 18.90 -23.15 -1.69
N TYR A 312 19.28 -22.40 -0.66
CA TYR A 312 19.93 -22.95 0.53
C TYR A 312 19.09 -24.04 1.21
N GLN A 313 17.77 -23.84 1.35
CA GLN A 313 16.89 -24.87 1.93
C GLN A 313 16.81 -26.15 1.09
N LEU A 314 16.86 -26.04 -0.24
CA LEU A 314 16.92 -27.18 -1.16
C LEU A 314 18.30 -27.86 -1.14
N ASP A 315 19.36 -27.10 -0.96
CA ASP A 315 20.75 -27.59 -0.86
C ASP A 315 20.99 -28.37 0.44
N ILE A 316 20.28 -28.03 1.54
CA ILE A 316 20.26 -28.86 2.76
C ILE A 316 19.72 -30.25 2.43
N GLY A 317 18.59 -30.34 1.73
CA GLY A 317 18.00 -31.60 1.31
C GLY A 317 18.94 -32.43 0.43
N LEU A 318 19.58 -31.78 -0.55
CA LEU A 318 20.54 -32.43 -1.43
C LEU A 318 21.77 -32.94 -0.68
N ASN A 319 22.30 -32.18 0.28
CA ASN A 319 23.41 -32.63 1.12
C ASN A 319 23.03 -33.85 1.98
N MET A 320 21.81 -33.90 2.54
CA MET A 320 21.34 -35.07 3.27
C MET A 320 21.30 -36.32 2.38
N MET A 321 20.82 -36.18 1.14
CA MET A 321 20.81 -37.27 0.16
C MET A 321 22.23 -37.75 -0.16
N ASN A 322 23.18 -36.83 -0.39
CA ASN A 322 24.58 -37.19 -0.68
C ASN A 322 25.21 -37.93 0.51
N GLN A 323 25.00 -37.45 1.74
CA GLN A 323 25.49 -38.12 2.96
C GLN A 323 24.97 -39.55 3.07
N ALA A 324 23.67 -39.76 2.82
CA ALA A 324 23.04 -41.08 2.87
C ALA A 324 23.59 -42.03 1.80
N VAL A 325 23.82 -41.54 0.58
CA VAL A 325 24.42 -42.32 -0.52
C VAL A 325 25.87 -42.70 -0.23
N GLU A 326 26.64 -41.79 0.38
CA GLU A 326 28.02 -42.03 0.81
C GLU A 326 28.14 -42.92 2.06
N GLY A 327 27.01 -43.32 2.67
CA GLY A 327 26.98 -44.14 3.89
C GLY A 327 27.41 -43.38 5.14
N MET A 328 27.43 -42.05 5.09
CA MET A 328 27.71 -41.19 6.25
C MET A 328 26.45 -40.97 7.09
N GLU A 329 26.65 -40.64 8.36
CA GLU A 329 25.54 -40.26 9.25
C GLU A 329 24.87 -38.98 8.73
N VAL A 330 23.60 -39.07 8.39
CA VAL A 330 22.82 -37.93 7.91
C VAL A 330 22.60 -36.96 9.07
N ALA A 331 22.97 -35.70 8.89
CA ALA A 331 22.77 -34.69 9.92
C ALA A 331 21.28 -34.31 10.02
N GLN A 332 20.76 -34.21 11.25
CA GLN A 332 19.37 -33.77 11.46
C GLN A 332 19.17 -32.31 11.00
N PRO A 333 18.08 -32.01 10.25
CA PRO A 333 17.70 -30.64 9.90
C PRO A 333 17.59 -29.73 11.13
N GLY A 334 18.12 -28.50 11.05
CA GLY A 334 18.08 -27.51 12.15
C GLY A 334 19.11 -27.69 13.28
N ALA A 335 19.78 -28.85 13.38
CA ALA A 335 20.77 -29.08 14.45
C ALA A 335 22.05 -28.24 14.28
N ARG A 336 22.51 -28.00 13.05
CA ARG A 336 23.71 -27.19 12.76
C ARG A 336 23.51 -25.69 13.01
N GLU A 337 22.31 -25.18 12.80
CA GLU A 337 21.96 -23.78 12.96
C GLU A 337 21.85 -23.40 14.44
N ASN A 338 21.26 -24.27 15.27
CA ASN A 338 21.20 -24.10 16.71
C ASN A 338 22.59 -24.05 17.37
N ILE A 339 23.52 -24.93 16.97
CA ILE A 339 24.90 -24.92 17.50
C ILE A 339 25.64 -23.64 17.12
N SER A 340 25.43 -23.13 15.91
CA SER A 340 26.06 -21.90 15.43
C SER A 340 25.52 -20.66 16.14
N TYR A 341 24.19 -20.59 16.33
CA TYR A 341 23.54 -19.51 17.10
C TYR A 341 23.99 -19.48 18.55
N LEU A 342 24.04 -20.63 19.23
CA LEU A 342 24.53 -20.75 20.61
C LEU A 342 25.99 -20.29 20.73
N ARG A 343 26.86 -20.73 19.82
CA ARG A 343 28.28 -20.33 19.81
C ARG A 343 28.47 -18.81 19.61
N VAL A 344 27.70 -18.20 18.70
CA VAL A 344 27.75 -16.74 18.47
C VAL A 344 27.23 -15.98 19.70
N THR A 345 26.19 -16.48 20.36
CA THR A 345 25.61 -15.86 21.55
C THR A 345 26.58 -15.95 22.74
N GLU A 346 27.21 -17.09 22.95
CA GLU A 346 28.26 -17.30 23.97
C GLU A 346 29.47 -16.39 23.74
N GLN A 347 29.90 -16.25 22.49
CA GLN A 347 31.02 -15.38 22.13
C GLN A 347 30.71 -13.89 22.38
N ARG A 348 29.50 -13.44 22.04
CA ARG A 348 29.05 -12.06 22.34
C ARG A 348 28.93 -11.79 23.84
N GLN A 349 28.40 -12.74 24.61
CA GLN A 349 28.32 -12.62 26.07
C GLN A 349 29.72 -12.56 26.70
N PHE A 350 30.69 -13.32 26.17
CA PHE A 350 32.06 -13.28 26.62
C PHE A 350 32.74 -11.93 26.33
N GLU A 351 32.55 -11.38 25.13
CA GLU A 351 33.06 -10.06 24.74
C GLU A 351 32.43 -8.92 25.56
N ALA A 352 31.13 -8.99 25.85
CA ALA A 352 30.44 -8.03 26.71
C ALA A 352 30.99 -8.04 28.15
N ARG A 353 31.25 -9.23 28.71
CA ARG A 353 31.89 -9.38 30.03
C ARG A 353 33.31 -8.81 30.07
N GLN A 354 34.10 -9.01 29.01
CA GLN A 354 35.43 -8.40 28.93
C GLN A 354 35.38 -6.87 28.87
N LYS A 355 34.46 -6.29 28.07
CA LYS A 355 34.29 -4.83 28.00
C LYS A 355 33.83 -4.22 29.33
N ALA A 356 32.92 -4.89 30.04
CA ALA A 356 32.47 -4.44 31.35
C ALA A 356 33.61 -4.48 32.39
N ALA A 357 34.44 -5.52 32.38
CA ALA A 357 35.61 -5.63 33.27
C ALA A 357 36.67 -4.56 32.98
N ALA A 358 36.92 -4.26 31.70
CA ALA A 358 37.85 -3.20 31.29
C ALA A 358 37.37 -1.81 31.72
N TYR A 359 36.06 -1.55 31.61
CA TYR A 359 35.45 -0.29 32.03
C TYR A 359 35.51 -0.12 33.56
N ALA A 360 35.25 -1.18 34.32
CA ALA A 360 35.38 -1.18 35.78
C ALA A 360 36.82 -0.94 36.25
N GLN A 361 37.82 -1.53 35.57
CA GLN A 361 39.24 -1.26 35.86
C GLN A 361 39.63 0.19 35.54
N GLN A 362 39.10 0.78 34.47
CA GLN A 362 39.32 2.19 34.16
C GLN A 362 38.70 3.14 35.20
N GLN A 363 37.53 2.82 35.72
CA GLN A 363 36.89 3.59 36.79
C GLN A 363 37.66 3.47 38.12
N ALA A 364 38.18 2.29 38.47
CA ALA A 364 39.00 2.08 39.66
C ALA A 364 40.38 2.79 39.59
N ALA A 365 40.97 2.90 38.40
CA ALA A 365 42.20 3.67 38.18
C ALA A 365 41.96 5.18 38.29
N ALA A 366 40.79 5.68 37.88
CA ALA A 366 40.43 7.09 37.99
C ALA A 366 40.13 7.53 39.43
N SER A 367 39.66 6.63 40.31
CA SER A 367 39.37 6.96 41.72
C SER A 367 40.61 7.04 42.62
N MET A 368 41.76 6.52 42.18
CA MET A 368 43.01 6.56 42.96
C MET A 368 43.83 7.86 42.75
N GLY A 369 43.37 8.77 41.89
CA GLY A 369 44.10 9.99 41.50
C GLY A 369 43.70 11.29 42.19
N SER A 370 42.71 11.31 43.09
CA SER A 370 42.24 12.56 43.71
C SER A 370 42.15 12.42 45.22
N GLY A 371 43.20 12.89 45.91
CA GLY A 371 43.25 12.99 47.36
C GLY A 371 42.50 14.21 47.90
N VAL A 372 41.77 13.97 49.01
CA VAL A 372 41.48 14.87 50.15
C VAL A 372 40.54 16.06 49.91
N HIS A 373 39.28 15.98 50.39
CA HIS A 373 38.86 16.55 51.69
C HIS A 373 37.44 16.11 52.07
N VAL A 374 37.25 15.85 53.37
CA VAL A 374 36.04 15.40 54.07
C VAL A 374 35.09 16.57 54.36
N ASP A 375 33.78 16.40 54.13
CA ASP A 375 32.76 16.64 55.17
C ASP A 375 31.34 16.17 54.77
N GLY A 376 30.71 15.42 55.69
CA GLY A 376 29.31 15.65 56.08
C GLY A 376 28.16 15.01 55.29
N MET A 377 27.56 14.00 55.91
CA MET A 377 26.15 13.57 55.82
C MET A 377 25.68 12.77 54.59
N GLY A 378 25.24 11.54 54.85
CA GLY A 378 24.66 10.63 53.88
C GLY A 378 23.38 11.16 53.24
N GLY A 379 23.41 11.26 51.92
CA GLY A 379 22.24 11.21 51.05
C GLY A 379 22.55 10.15 49.99
N VAL A 380 21.71 9.14 49.88
CA VAL A 380 21.68 8.27 48.69
C VAL A 380 21.50 9.20 47.49
N PRO A 381 22.34 9.17 46.45
CA PRO A 381 22.10 10.00 45.27
C PRO A 381 20.79 9.52 44.64
N GLU A 382 19.75 10.34 44.65
CA GLU A 382 18.56 10.10 43.83
C GLU A 382 18.99 10.12 42.36
N MET A 383 19.12 8.93 41.79
CA MET A 383 19.34 8.74 40.36
C MET A 383 18.20 9.37 39.57
N SER A 384 18.54 10.31 38.68
CA SER A 384 17.56 11.00 37.86
C SER A 384 16.87 10.02 36.92
N LEU A 385 15.58 10.24 36.60
CA LEU A 385 14.79 9.37 35.69
C LEU A 385 15.52 9.06 34.37
N LYS A 386 16.32 10.01 33.88
CA LYS A 386 17.16 9.85 32.69
C LYS A 386 18.25 8.79 32.90
N GLU A 387 18.92 8.77 34.04
CA GLU A 387 19.95 7.79 34.38
C GLU A 387 19.36 6.38 34.56
N ILE A 388 18.13 6.28 35.09
CA ILE A 388 17.41 4.99 35.19
C ILE A 388 17.11 4.43 33.80
N ILE A 389 16.63 5.28 32.89
CA ILE A 389 16.29 4.90 31.52
C ILE A 389 17.55 4.56 30.72
N GLU A 390 18.64 5.29 30.88
CA GLU A 390 19.92 5.01 30.23
C GLU A 390 20.54 3.70 30.75
N ALA A 391 20.48 3.44 32.06
CA ALA A 391 20.96 2.19 32.65
C ALA A 391 20.13 0.98 32.19
N HIS A 392 18.80 1.12 32.14
CA HIS A 392 17.91 0.06 31.66
C HIS A 392 18.07 -0.19 30.15
N ALA A 393 18.25 0.88 29.36
CA ALA A 393 18.54 0.78 27.93
C ALA A 393 19.90 0.09 27.69
N GLN A 394 20.93 0.38 28.48
CA GLN A 394 22.22 -0.31 28.41
C GLN A 394 22.12 -1.79 28.78
N GLN A 395 21.29 -2.14 29.75
CA GLN A 395 21.10 -3.52 30.19
C GLN A 395 20.37 -4.39 29.15
N HIS A 396 19.61 -3.76 28.25
CA HIS A 396 18.88 -4.39 27.14
C HIS A 396 19.43 -4.02 25.75
N GLU A 397 20.67 -3.51 25.67
CA GLU A 397 21.39 -3.20 24.42
C GLU A 397 20.69 -2.16 23.50
N LEU A 398 19.90 -1.23 24.07
CA LEU A 398 19.27 -0.11 23.36
C LEU A 398 20.13 1.17 23.47
N LEU A 399 20.41 1.81 22.34
CA LEU A 399 21.23 3.03 22.29
C LEU A 399 20.37 4.28 22.49
N PHE A 400 20.39 4.88 23.68
CA PHE A 400 19.75 6.17 23.95
C PHE A 400 20.63 7.32 23.44
N LYS A 401 20.25 7.95 22.30
CA LYS A 401 20.96 9.13 21.75
C LYS A 401 20.03 10.35 21.63
N PRO A 402 20.24 11.42 22.42
CA PRO A 402 19.58 12.69 22.15
C PRO A 402 20.15 13.32 20.87
N LYS A 403 19.30 13.63 19.87
CA LYS A 403 19.74 14.35 18.66
C LYS A 403 19.92 15.85 18.98
N PRO A 404 21.14 16.42 18.85
CA PRO A 404 21.35 17.86 19.05
C PRO A 404 20.92 18.63 17.79
N GLY A 405 20.20 19.75 17.94
CA GLY A 405 19.96 20.69 16.84
C GLY A 405 18.52 21.12 16.52
N ARG A 406 17.49 20.70 17.30
CA ARG A 406 16.16 21.34 17.20
C ARG A 406 15.85 22.13 18.47
N GLN A 407 16.05 23.43 18.38
CA GLN A 407 15.48 24.40 19.31
C GLN A 407 14.70 25.42 18.50
N LYS A 408 13.38 25.53 18.74
CA LYS A 408 12.77 26.80 19.15
C LYS A 408 11.26 26.71 19.48
N ARG A 409 10.94 27.54 20.49
CA ARG A 409 9.70 28.28 20.82
C ARG A 409 8.36 27.55 20.78
N VAL A 410 7.89 27.26 22.00
CA VAL A 410 6.51 27.28 22.53
C VAL A 410 5.38 27.31 21.49
N GLY A 411 4.57 26.24 21.49
CA GLY A 411 3.33 26.11 20.72
C GLY A 411 3.39 24.88 19.82
N HIS A 412 2.51 23.92 20.09
CA HIS A 412 2.29 22.61 19.42
C HIS A 412 2.57 22.61 17.89
N TRP A 413 3.13 21.55 17.27
CA TRP A 413 2.44 20.29 16.91
C TRP A 413 3.37 19.09 16.56
N CYS A 414 2.78 17.89 16.60
CA CYS A 414 3.18 16.59 16.01
C CYS A 414 3.42 16.66 14.47
N PRO A 415 4.14 15.72 13.80
CA PRO A 415 3.99 14.25 13.95
C PRO A 415 5.26 13.36 13.78
N LEU A 416 5.04 12.04 13.96
CA LEU A 416 5.96 10.88 13.94
C LEU A 416 6.84 10.68 15.19
N ILE A 417 6.19 10.27 16.29
CA ILE A 417 6.62 9.29 17.32
C ILE A 417 5.38 9.08 18.20
N SER A 418 4.48 8.19 17.78
CA SER A 418 3.36 7.73 18.60
C SER A 418 3.74 6.38 19.21
N CYS A 419 4.47 6.43 20.33
CA CYS A 419 4.42 5.36 21.35
C CYS A 419 5.10 5.75 22.68
N LEU A 420 5.87 6.84 22.76
CA LEU A 420 6.53 7.24 24.02
C LEU A 420 5.88 8.43 24.74
N ARG A 421 4.99 9.21 24.09
CA ARG A 421 4.34 10.36 24.74
C ARG A 421 2.96 10.07 25.34
N CYS A 422 2.31 8.97 24.94
CA CYS A 422 1.12 8.47 25.65
C CYS A 422 1.46 7.87 27.02
N ILE A 423 2.68 7.35 27.20
CA ILE A 423 3.13 6.70 28.44
C ILE A 423 3.39 7.73 29.55
N VAL A 424 3.94 8.91 29.23
CA VAL A 424 4.21 9.96 30.24
C VAL A 424 2.92 10.63 30.72
N ASN A 425 1.94 10.88 29.84
CA ASN A 425 0.66 11.46 30.26
C ASN A 425 -0.26 10.46 30.99
N LEU A 426 -0.19 9.15 30.70
CA LEU A 426 -0.94 8.13 31.44
C LEU A 426 -0.35 7.83 32.82
N LEU A 427 0.97 7.92 32.99
CA LEU A 427 1.62 7.74 34.30
C LEU A 427 1.49 8.96 35.22
N GLN A 428 1.44 10.19 34.66
CA GLN A 428 1.19 11.40 35.48
C GLN A 428 -0.29 11.59 35.85
N ASN A 429 -1.24 11.21 34.99
CA ASN A 429 -2.67 11.36 35.29
C ASN A 429 -3.34 10.11 35.91
N GLY A 430 -2.65 8.97 35.94
CA GLY A 430 -3.13 7.72 36.55
C GLY A 430 -2.88 7.60 38.06
N ALA A 431 -2.10 8.52 38.64
CA ALA A 431 -1.82 8.52 40.08
C ALA A 431 -2.99 9.00 40.95
N GLU A 432 -4.08 9.51 40.36
CA GLU A 432 -5.22 10.03 41.13
C GLU A 432 -6.46 9.14 41.17
N ASN A 433 -6.52 7.98 40.51
CA ASN A 433 -7.66 7.08 40.70
C ASN A 433 -7.40 5.60 40.32
N LYS A 434 -7.43 4.75 41.37
CA LYS A 434 -7.71 3.29 41.42
C LYS A 434 -6.55 2.27 41.27
N GLY A 435 -6.35 1.50 42.35
CA GLY A 435 -6.23 0.02 42.39
C GLY A 435 -4.87 -0.64 42.01
N PRO A 436 -4.37 -1.62 42.79
CA PRO A 436 -3.08 -2.28 42.53
C PRO A 436 -3.25 -3.38 41.47
N SER A 437 -2.93 -3.07 40.22
CA SER A 437 -2.47 -4.00 39.16
C SER A 437 -2.69 -3.31 37.82
N THR A 438 -1.64 -2.69 37.28
CA THR A 438 -1.63 -2.23 35.89
C THR A 438 -0.35 -2.75 35.25
N THR A 439 -0.47 -3.72 34.35
CA THR A 439 0.61 -4.22 33.50
C THR A 439 0.72 -3.33 32.27
N VAL A 440 1.89 -2.72 32.04
CA VAL A 440 2.14 -1.91 30.83
C VAL A 440 3.14 -2.66 29.95
N GLY A 441 2.69 -3.03 28.75
CA GLY A 441 3.55 -3.60 27.70
C GLY A 441 4.09 -2.50 26.79
N ILE A 442 5.41 -2.47 26.55
CA ILE A 442 6.06 -1.57 25.60
C ILE A 442 6.63 -2.41 24.46
N CYS A 443 6.20 -2.17 23.23
CA CYS A 443 6.85 -2.74 22.05
C CYS A 443 8.05 -1.87 21.64
N VAL A 444 9.23 -2.46 21.60
CA VAL A 444 10.45 -1.80 21.09
C VAL A 444 10.94 -2.54 19.86
N ARG A 445 11.37 -1.78 18.85
CA ARG A 445 11.93 -2.30 17.59
C ARG A 445 13.44 -2.40 17.75
N ALA A 446 14.00 -3.60 17.67
CA ALA A 446 15.46 -3.79 17.71
C ALA A 446 16.08 -3.20 16.42
N ALA A 447 17.16 -2.43 16.58
CA ALA A 447 17.73 -1.63 15.49
C ALA A 447 18.33 -2.48 14.34
N GLU A 448 18.61 -3.76 14.57
CA GLU A 448 19.29 -4.61 13.58
C GLU A 448 18.42 -5.73 12.99
N THR A 449 17.28 -6.10 13.58
CA THR A 449 16.48 -7.25 13.12
C THR A 449 15.04 -6.93 12.68
N GLN A 450 14.58 -5.68 12.85
CA GLN A 450 13.19 -5.25 12.57
C GLN A 450 12.05 -6.02 13.28
N GLU A 451 12.35 -7.02 14.13
CA GLU A 451 11.35 -7.69 14.95
C GLU A 451 10.79 -6.79 16.07
N LEU A 452 9.50 -6.96 16.34
CA LEU A 452 8.77 -6.30 17.44
C LEU A 452 8.92 -7.16 18.70
N VAL A 453 9.61 -6.63 19.72
CA VAL A 453 9.70 -7.29 21.03
C VAL A 453 8.79 -6.56 22.00
N THR A 454 7.84 -7.30 22.60
CA THR A 454 6.94 -6.78 23.65
C THR A 454 7.59 -6.99 25.02
N ILE A 455 7.98 -5.91 25.67
CA ILE A 455 8.52 -5.92 27.03
C ILE A 455 7.35 -5.67 27.99
N VAL A 456 7.05 -6.65 28.85
CA VAL A 456 5.98 -6.57 29.85
C VAL A 456 6.59 -6.14 31.18
N PHE A 457 6.19 -4.98 31.72
CA PHE A 457 6.55 -4.58 33.08
C PHE A 457 5.48 -5.04 34.06
N ALA A 458 5.83 -5.94 34.97
CA ALA A 458 5.06 -6.24 36.17
C ALA A 458 5.61 -5.39 37.33
N SER A 459 4.76 -4.57 37.95
CA SER A 459 5.11 -3.91 39.21
C SER A 459 4.95 -4.93 40.33
N GLU A 460 6.06 -5.51 40.80
CA GLU A 460 6.08 -6.08 42.15
C GLU A 460 6.25 -4.94 43.15
N ALA A 461 5.19 -4.68 43.90
CA ALA A 461 5.21 -3.74 45.01
C ALA A 461 6.16 -4.25 46.09
N LEU A 462 7.28 -3.55 46.30
CA LEU A 462 8.09 -3.63 47.50
C LEU A 462 7.24 -3.20 48.70
N VAL A 463 6.62 -4.17 49.37
CA VAL A 463 5.99 -3.97 50.68
C VAL A 463 6.99 -4.34 51.78
N GLY A 464 7.63 -3.30 52.33
CA GLY A 464 8.02 -3.15 53.74
C GLY A 464 9.03 -4.13 54.36
N LYS A 465 10.24 -3.65 54.64
CA LYS A 465 10.66 -3.21 55.98
C LYS A 465 12.02 -2.51 55.94
#